data_AF-A0A519T0M7-F1
#
_entry.id   AF-A0A519T0M7-F1
#
_cell.length_a   1.000
_cell.length_b   1.000
_cell.length_c   1.000
_cell.angle_alpha   90.00
_cell.angle_beta   90.00
_cell.angle_gamma   90.00
#
_symmetry.space_group_name_H-M   'P 1'
#
loop_
_entity.id
_entity.type
_entity.pdbx_description
1 polymer ?
#
loop_
_entity_poly.entity_id
_entity_poly.type
_entity_poly.pdbx_seq_one_letter_code
_entity_poly.pdbx_strand_id
1 'polypeptide(L)' 'MLDKLEAIRERYDNVNAELMQPDVMSDMKRFKALNKEYKDLGKIMVEYRAYQQVLSNIEGA' A
#
# COMPACT_ATOMS: atom_id res chain seq x y z
N MET A 1 12.08 -7.45 9.46
CA MET A 1 10.75 -7.97 9.01
C MET A 1 9.72 -6.86 8.94
N LEU A 2 9.71 -5.96 9.94
CA LEU A 2 8.98 -4.69 9.88
C LEU A 2 9.45 -3.81 8.71
N ASP A 3 10.74 -3.77 8.43
CA ASP A 3 11.35 -3.00 7.33
C ASP A 3 10.79 -3.37 5.95
N LYS A 4 10.41 -4.64 5.75
CA LYS A 4 9.77 -5.10 4.50
C LYS A 4 8.34 -4.61 4.39
N LEU A 5 7.61 -4.54 5.51
CA LEU A 5 6.24 -4.04 5.55
C LEU A 5 6.22 -2.52 5.41
N GLU A 6 7.22 -1.84 5.94
CA GLU A 6 7.44 -0.41 5.75
C GLU A 6 7.73 -0.07 4.29
N ALA A 7 8.61 -0.83 3.61
CA ALA A 7 8.84 -0.67 2.18
C ALA A 7 7.57 -0.92 1.33
N ILE A 8 6.74 -1.89 1.73
CA ILE A 8 5.44 -2.16 1.06
C ILE A 8 4.47 -0.99 1.28
N ARG A 9 4.43 -0.43 2.49
CA ARG A 9 3.61 0.74 2.82
C ARG A 9 4.06 1.96 2.01
N GLU A 10 5.35 2.24 1.97
CA GLU A 10 5.91 3.34 1.19
C GLU A 10 5.57 3.19 -0.30
N ARG A 11 5.72 1.97 -0.84
CA ARG A 11 5.31 1.68 -2.23
C ARG A 11 3.81 1.88 -2.45
N TYR A 12 2.97 1.44 -1.52
CA TYR A 12 1.52 1.64 -1.59
C TYR A 12 1.14 3.12 -1.66
N ASP A 13 1.75 3.95 -0.80
CA ASP A 13 1.50 5.39 -0.76
C ASP A 13 2.02 6.07 -2.04
N ASN A 14 3.18 5.66 -2.55
CA ASN A 14 3.75 6.16 -3.80
C ASN A 14 2.86 5.81 -5.01
N VAL A 15 2.42 4.56 -5.13
CA VAL A 15 1.54 4.13 -6.24
C VAL A 15 0.20 4.87 -6.18
N ASN A 16 -0.33 5.14 -4.99
CA ASN A 16 -1.53 5.96 -4.82
C ASN A 16 -1.32 7.39 -5.32
N ALA A 17 -0.18 8.00 -4.98
CA ALA A 17 0.17 9.34 -5.45
C ALA A 17 0.40 9.39 -6.97
N GLU A 18 1.02 8.36 -7.56
CA GLU A 18 1.19 8.20 -9.01
C GLU A 18 -0.16 8.08 -9.73
N LEU A 19 -1.12 7.32 -9.17
CA LEU A 19 -2.47 7.18 -9.73
C LEU A 19 -3.25 8.50 -9.75
N MET A 20 -2.89 9.45 -8.89
CA MET A 20 -3.49 10.80 -8.86
C MET A 20 -2.88 11.76 -9.89
N GLN A 21 -1.79 11.38 -10.58
CA GLN A 21 -1.15 12.24 -11.55
C GLN A 21 -1.94 12.27 -12.88
N PRO A 22 -2.20 13.46 -13.46
CA PRO A 22 -2.96 13.57 -14.71
C PRO A 22 -2.34 12.83 -15.90
N ASP A 23 -1.01 12.72 -15.97
CA ASP A 23 -0.30 11.98 -17.02
C ASP A 23 -0.56 10.48 -16.95
N VAL A 24 -0.64 9.93 -15.72
CA VAL A 24 -0.99 8.53 -15.47
C VAL A 24 -2.46 8.28 -15.76
N MET A 25 -3.36 9.17 -15.35
CA MET A 25 -4.79 9.04 -15.65
C MET A 25 -5.09 9.06 -17.16
N SER A 26 -4.29 9.81 -17.92
CA SER A 26 -4.43 9.90 -19.38
C SER A 26 -3.86 8.67 -20.10
N ASP A 27 -2.90 7.95 -19.50
CA ASP A 27 -2.35 6.69 -20.01
C ASP A 27 -3.05 5.49 -19.37
N MET A 28 -4.08 4.99 -20.04
CA MET A 28 -4.89 3.86 -19.58
C MET A 28 -4.08 2.58 -19.30
N LYS A 29 -2.94 2.37 -19.99
CA LYS A 29 -2.10 1.19 -19.78
C LYS A 29 -1.32 1.32 -18.48
N ARG A 30 -0.70 2.48 -18.24
CA ARG A 30 -0.01 2.79 -16.96
C ARG A 30 -1.00 2.79 -15.79
N PHE A 31 -2.16 3.44 -15.96
CA PHE A 31 -3.21 3.46 -14.94
C PHE A 31 -3.65 2.05 -14.52
N LYS A 32 -3.94 1.17 -15.49
CA LYS A 32 -4.38 -0.20 -15.20
C LYS A 32 -3.31 -1.01 -14.46
N ALA A 33 -2.04 -0.85 -14.83
CA ALA A 33 -0.93 -1.52 -14.17
C ALA A 33 -0.77 -1.06 -12.71
N LEU A 34 -0.72 0.25 -12.49
CA LEU A 34 -0.58 0.85 -11.16
C LEU A 34 -1.80 0.56 -10.28
N ASN A 35 -3.02 0.56 -10.84
CA ASN A 35 -4.23 0.26 -10.09
C ASN A 35 -4.27 -1.22 -9.65
N LYS A 36 -3.76 -2.14 -10.49
CA LYS A 36 -3.60 -3.54 -10.10
C LYS A 36 -2.57 -3.67 -8.97
N GLU A 37 -1.41 -3.03 -9.12
CA GLU A 37 -0.37 -3.01 -8.08
C GLU A 37 -0.91 -2.46 -6.76
N TYR A 38 -1.61 -1.33 -6.78
CA TYR A 38 -2.25 -0.72 -5.61
C TYR A 38 -3.21 -1.69 -4.91
N LYS A 39 -4.06 -2.39 -5.66
CA LYS A 39 -4.99 -3.38 -5.10
C LYS A 39 -4.27 -4.57 -4.47
N ASP A 40 -3.21 -5.05 -5.09
CA ASP A 40 -2.45 -6.19 -4.58
C ASP A 40 -1.65 -5.80 -3.32
N LEU A 41 -1.03 -4.63 -3.31
CA LEU A 41 -0.38 -4.05 -2.11
C LEU A 41 -1.39 -3.78 -0.99
N GLY A 42 -2.60 -3.34 -1.33
CA GLY A 42 -3.69 -3.09 -0.38
C GLY A 42 -4.08 -4.33 0.44
N LYS A 43 -4.06 -5.53 -0.15
CA LYS A 43 -4.31 -6.79 0.57
C LYS A 43 -3.27 -7.02 1.66
N ILE A 44 -2.00 -6.71 1.38
CA ILE A 44 -0.91 -6.84 2.36
C ILE A 44 -1.06 -5.79 3.46
N MET A 45 -1.46 -4.57 3.10
CA MET A 45 -1.68 -3.48 4.07
C MET A 45 -2.80 -3.76 5.06
N VAL A 46 -3.84 -4.51 4.67
CA VAL A 46 -4.91 -4.95 5.60
C VAL A 46 -4.34 -5.84 6.69
N GLU A 47 -3.61 -6.89 6.31
CA GLU A 47 -2.97 -7.81 7.26
C GLU A 47 -1.90 -7.10 8.10
N TYR A 48 -1.15 -6.17 7.51
CA TYR A 48 -0.19 -5.34 8.23
C TYR A 48 -0.85 -4.52 9.35
N ARG A 49 -1.97 -3.85 9.07
CA ARG A 49 -2.71 -3.09 10.09
C ARG A 49 -3.24 -4.00 11.19
N ALA A 50 -3.77 -5.18 10.83
CA ALA A 50 -4.23 -6.17 11.81
C ALA A 50 -3.08 -6.61 12.73
N TYR A 51 -1.91 -6.89 12.15
CA TYR A 51 -0.70 -7.22 12.92
C TYR A 51 -0.27 -6.09 13.87
N GLN A 52 -0.23 -4.84 13.38
CA GLN A 52 0.09 -3.68 14.22
C GLN A 52 -0.90 -3.49 15.37
N GLN A 53 -2.20 -3.72 15.12
CA GLN A 53 -3.22 -3.62 16.16
C GLN A 53 -3.02 -4.68 17.25
N VAL A 54 -2.72 -5.92 16.85
CA VAL A 54 -2.44 -7.00 17.82
C VAL A 54 -1.21 -6.68 18.65
N LEU A 55 -0.13 -6.19 18.03
CA LEU A 55 1.06 -5.75 18.77
C LEU A 55 0.74 -4.62 19.75
N SER A 56 0.01 -3.60 19.32
CA SER A 56 -0.37 -2.48 20.17
C SER A 56 -1.25 -2.92 21.35
N ASN A 57 -2.11 -3.92 21.16
CA ASN A 57 -2.93 -4.47 22.23
C ASN A 57 -2.09 -5.26 23.24
N ILE A 58 -1.02 -5.92 22.80
CA ILE A 58 -0.09 -6.66 23.67
C ILE A 58 0.80 -5.69 24.44
N GLU A 59 1.32 -4.64 23.81
CA GLU A 59 2.17 -3.63 24.47
C GLU A 59 1.38 -2.69 25.39
N GLY A 60 0.08 -2.51 25.14
CA GLY A 60 -0.81 -1.68 25.95
C GLY A 60 -1.48 -2.40 27.13
N ALA A 61 -1.16 -3.68 27.37
CA ALA A 61 -1.65 -4.50 28.48
C ALA A 61 -0.56 -4.71 29.55
#